data_AF-A0A9P7MH54-F1
#
_entry.id   AF-A0A9P7MH54-F1
#
_cell.length_a   1.000
_cell.length_b   1.000
_cell.length_c   1.000
_cell.angle_alpha   90.00
_cell.angle_beta   90.00
_cell.angle_gamma   90.00
#
_symmetry.space_group_name_H-M   'P 1'
#
loop_
_entity.id
_entity.type
_entity.pdbx_description
1 polymer ?
#
loop_
_entity_poly.entity_id
_entity_poly.type
_entity_poly.pdbx_seq_one_letter_code
_entity_poly.pdbx_strand_id
1 'polypeptide(L)'
;MGGENHFDNKTAYAKQEEVYFDDGRETELIRGILGSSDCEKMRGSPRKVLAAIDAFGRQKYLMNIGQEKGAIVTKLIATHKPKVMVRIPFTPCAVPGVVSCLPAFAVSSSNFMISISINAKKTRQPVVQVELGGYVGYSAILFADAVRAAGGKHFYCLEHNPEFFSIVRMLCELAGLGDFVTVIYGDSAECLRQLKSQGLFTQIDLLFLDHYKPLYLRDLKLCEELGFINLGTTLVADNVIKPGNPPYLAYVRATPEEKKKMAASADESRSADGGGSAENETSVEEDPKGNPSLIYESSLVESFEPTGIPDGVEISRCVGLLSDDMS
;
A
#
# COMPACT_ATOMS: atom_id res chain seq x y z
N MET A 1 -5.67 -20.67 -25.64
CA MET A 1 -4.83 -21.75 -25.10
C MET A 1 -4.49 -21.36 -23.68
N GLY A 2 -5.30 -21.82 -22.72
CA GLY A 2 -5.06 -21.56 -21.29
C GLY A 2 -3.92 -22.45 -20.84
N GLY A 3 -2.79 -21.85 -20.49
CA GLY A 3 -1.76 -22.58 -19.74
C GLY A 3 -2.34 -22.90 -18.38
N GLU A 4 -2.30 -24.17 -17.97
CA GLU A 4 -2.62 -24.54 -16.61
C GLU A 4 -1.70 -23.74 -15.68
N ASN A 5 -2.29 -22.88 -14.84
CA ASN A 5 -1.57 -22.20 -13.77
C ASN A 5 -1.11 -23.29 -12.79
N HIS A 6 0.11 -23.78 -12.95
CA HIS A 6 0.70 -24.81 -12.11
C HIS A 6 1.56 -24.17 -11.03
N PHE A 7 1.22 -24.42 -9.76
CA PHE A 7 2.00 -23.96 -8.62
C PHE A 7 3.30 -24.75 -8.46
N ASP A 8 4.45 -24.06 -8.39
CA ASP A 8 5.72 -24.73 -8.11
C ASP A 8 5.85 -25.09 -6.62
N ASN A 9 5.59 -26.36 -6.29
CA ASN A 9 5.70 -26.86 -4.92
C ASN A 9 7.09 -26.67 -4.28
N LYS A 10 8.16 -26.39 -5.05
CA LYS A 10 9.49 -26.11 -4.50
C LYS A 10 9.59 -24.74 -3.83
N THR A 11 8.71 -23.81 -4.18
CA THR A 11 8.67 -22.45 -3.62
C THR A 11 7.67 -22.34 -2.46
N ALA A 12 6.92 -23.42 -2.19
CA ALA A 12 5.87 -23.47 -1.18
C ALA A 12 6.37 -23.10 0.22
N TYR A 13 5.64 -22.21 0.87
CA TYR A 13 5.85 -21.89 2.27
C TYR A 13 5.38 -23.03 3.17
N ALA A 14 5.81 -23.00 4.43
CA ALA A 14 5.25 -23.87 5.45
C ALA A 14 3.73 -23.65 5.56
N LYS A 15 3.00 -24.67 5.99
CA LYS A 15 1.54 -24.58 6.13
C LYS A 15 1.18 -23.55 7.20
N GLN A 16 0.08 -22.83 6.96
CA GLN A 16 -0.47 -21.91 7.94
C GLN A 16 -0.88 -22.65 9.23
N GLU A 17 -0.48 -22.09 10.36
CA GLU A 17 -0.79 -22.54 11.72
C GLU A 17 -2.02 -21.76 12.27
N GLU A 18 -2.57 -22.18 13.42
CA GLU A 18 -3.71 -21.47 14.05
C GLU A 18 -3.36 -20.02 14.42
N VAL A 19 -2.19 -19.82 15.02
CA VAL A 19 -1.58 -18.50 15.21
C VAL A 19 -0.52 -18.35 14.13
N TYR A 20 -0.65 -17.31 13.31
CA TYR A 20 0.14 -17.19 12.08
C TYR A 20 0.79 -15.81 11.89
N PHE A 21 0.60 -14.89 12.83
CA PHE A 21 1.25 -13.59 12.91
C PHE A 21 1.29 -13.11 14.37
N ASP A 22 2.19 -12.18 14.69
CA ASP A 22 2.32 -11.55 16.02
C ASP A 22 2.60 -12.56 17.16
N ASP A 23 3.26 -13.67 16.83
CA ASP A 23 3.69 -14.70 17.79
C ASP A 23 5.22 -14.67 18.05
N GLY A 24 5.88 -13.62 17.56
CA GLY A 24 7.32 -13.44 17.63
C GLY A 24 8.09 -14.01 16.43
N ARG A 25 7.43 -14.63 15.45
CA ARG A 25 8.10 -15.11 14.21
C ARG A 25 8.70 -13.97 13.39
N GLU A 26 8.10 -12.79 13.45
CA GLU A 26 8.57 -11.60 12.73
C GLU A 26 9.89 -11.10 13.32
N THR A 27 9.96 -11.07 14.66
CA THR A 27 11.19 -10.82 15.40
C THR A 27 12.23 -11.93 15.16
N GLU A 28 11.82 -13.20 15.12
CA GLU A 28 12.68 -14.35 14.80
C GLU A 28 13.30 -14.22 13.40
N LEU A 29 12.50 -13.87 12.40
CA LEU A 29 12.92 -13.60 11.02
C LEU A 29 14.00 -12.51 10.98
N ILE A 30 13.73 -11.35 11.59
CA ILE A 30 14.68 -10.24 11.62
C ILE A 30 15.98 -10.64 12.32
N ARG A 31 15.90 -11.29 13.48
CA ARG A 31 17.10 -11.77 14.20
C ARG A 31 17.89 -12.77 13.36
N GLY A 32 17.22 -13.66 12.65
CA GLY A 32 17.83 -14.61 11.73
C GLY A 32 18.56 -13.92 10.58
N ILE A 33 17.92 -12.94 9.93
CA ILE A 33 18.52 -12.18 8.82
C ILE A 33 19.73 -11.37 9.31
N LEU A 34 19.55 -10.57 10.36
CA LEU A 34 20.59 -9.65 10.84
C LEU A 34 21.75 -10.36 11.55
N GLY A 35 21.46 -11.49 12.20
CA GLY A 35 22.47 -12.34 12.85
C GLY A 35 23.19 -13.28 11.88
N SER A 36 22.74 -13.41 10.64
CA SER A 36 23.38 -14.28 9.65
C SER A 36 24.75 -13.74 9.23
N SER A 37 25.71 -14.64 8.99
CA SER A 37 27.01 -14.28 8.42
C SER A 37 26.91 -13.71 7.00
N ASP A 38 25.77 -13.90 6.34
CA ASP A 38 25.46 -13.38 5.01
C ASP A 38 24.77 -12.01 5.01
N CYS A 39 24.45 -11.43 6.18
CA CYS A 39 23.77 -10.14 6.32
C CYS A 39 24.43 -9.04 5.47
N GLU A 40 25.75 -8.90 5.56
CA GLU A 40 26.50 -7.91 4.76
C GLU A 40 26.44 -8.19 3.25
N LYS A 41 26.24 -9.44 2.83
CA LYS A 41 26.03 -9.76 1.41
C LYS A 41 24.64 -9.36 0.93
N MET A 42 23.66 -9.20 1.82
CA MET A 42 22.29 -8.77 1.49
C MET A 42 22.18 -7.25 1.35
N ARG A 43 23.11 -6.49 1.97
CA ARG A 43 23.09 -5.04 1.97
C ARG A 43 23.01 -4.46 0.55
N GLY A 44 22.00 -3.63 0.30
CA GLY A 44 21.74 -3.03 -1.00
C GLY A 44 21.17 -3.98 -2.06
N SER A 45 20.72 -5.17 -1.68
CA SER A 45 20.22 -6.18 -2.63
C SER A 45 18.80 -6.64 -2.25
N PRO A 46 17.74 -6.02 -2.82
CA PRO A 46 16.35 -6.41 -2.61
C PRO A 46 16.13 -7.91 -2.86
N ARG A 47 16.68 -8.43 -3.96
CA ARG A 47 16.60 -9.87 -4.32
C ARG A 47 17.12 -10.80 -3.23
N LYS A 48 18.25 -10.45 -2.57
CA LYS A 48 18.83 -11.31 -1.54
C LYS A 48 18.05 -11.23 -0.23
N VAL A 49 17.54 -10.04 0.13
CA VAL A 49 16.67 -9.88 1.29
C VAL A 49 15.37 -10.67 1.11
N LEU A 50 14.73 -10.55 -0.06
CA LEU A 50 13.54 -11.35 -0.41
C LEU A 50 13.81 -12.85 -0.34
N ALA A 51 14.94 -13.32 -0.88
CA ALA A 51 15.31 -14.73 -0.81
C ALA A 51 15.52 -15.25 0.62
N ALA A 52 16.01 -14.40 1.53
CA ALA A 52 16.13 -14.73 2.95
C ALA A 52 14.75 -14.82 3.63
N ILE A 53 13.84 -13.89 3.31
CA ILE A 53 12.45 -13.95 3.80
C ILE A 53 11.75 -15.21 3.27
N ASP A 54 11.88 -15.53 1.97
CA ASP A 54 11.32 -16.74 1.38
C ASP A 54 11.90 -18.01 2.07
N ALA A 55 13.19 -18.01 2.40
CA ALA A 55 13.83 -19.13 3.07
C ALA A 55 13.30 -19.38 4.49
N PHE A 56 12.95 -18.30 5.20
CA PHE A 56 12.24 -18.39 6.46
C PHE A 56 10.79 -18.85 6.25
N GLY A 57 10.07 -18.27 5.28
CA GLY A 57 8.69 -18.63 4.91
C GLY A 57 8.50 -20.12 4.61
N ARG A 58 9.51 -20.75 4.01
CA ARG A 58 9.56 -22.21 3.77
C ARG A 58 9.66 -23.07 5.04
N GLN A 59 10.19 -22.52 6.12
CA GLN A 59 10.34 -23.21 7.41
C GLN A 59 9.19 -22.89 8.36
N LYS A 60 8.74 -21.63 8.38
CA LYS A 60 7.67 -21.12 9.23
C LYS A 60 6.82 -20.15 8.42
N TYR A 61 5.50 -20.34 8.45
CA TYR A 61 4.57 -19.62 7.59
C TYR A 61 4.68 -18.10 7.79
N LEU A 62 4.61 -17.36 6.67
CA LEU A 62 4.50 -15.91 6.64
C LEU A 62 3.35 -15.52 5.70
N MET A 63 2.52 -14.57 6.11
CA MET A 63 1.38 -14.08 5.33
C MET A 63 1.76 -13.08 4.22
N ASN A 64 2.87 -13.32 3.53
CA ASN A 64 3.32 -12.45 2.44
C ASN A 64 2.50 -12.73 1.16
N ILE A 65 2.46 -11.77 0.24
CA ILE A 65 1.87 -11.98 -1.10
C ILE A 65 2.49 -13.18 -1.86
N GLY A 66 3.77 -13.47 -1.64
CA GLY A 66 4.50 -14.57 -2.29
C GLY A 66 4.93 -14.28 -3.73
N GLN A 67 5.64 -15.25 -4.32
CA GLN A 67 6.27 -15.09 -5.63
C GLN A 67 5.26 -15.06 -6.79
N GLU A 68 4.25 -15.93 -6.76
CA GLU A 68 3.25 -16.06 -7.84
C GLU A 68 2.42 -14.78 -8.00
N LYS A 69 1.78 -14.31 -6.94
CA LYS A 69 1.02 -13.05 -6.95
C LYS A 69 1.94 -11.83 -7.06
N GLY A 70 3.10 -11.85 -6.42
CA GLY A 70 4.11 -10.81 -6.55
C GLY A 70 4.57 -10.59 -8.01
N ALA A 71 4.68 -11.65 -8.81
CA ALA A 71 5.00 -11.57 -10.23
C ALA A 71 3.92 -10.84 -11.06
N ILE A 72 2.65 -11.01 -10.70
CA ILE A 72 1.52 -10.31 -11.34
C ILE A 72 1.64 -8.80 -11.11
N VAL A 73 1.82 -8.39 -9.84
CA VAL A 73 1.89 -6.97 -9.46
C VAL A 73 3.15 -6.31 -10.02
N THR A 74 4.31 -6.96 -9.96
CA THR A 74 5.55 -6.42 -10.54
C THR A 74 5.48 -6.28 -12.06
N LYS A 75 4.84 -7.22 -12.77
CA LYS A 75 4.55 -7.10 -14.21
C LYS A 75 3.61 -5.93 -14.50
N LEU A 76 2.61 -5.72 -13.64
CA LEU A 76 1.70 -4.59 -13.74
C LEU A 76 2.45 -3.26 -13.59
N ILE A 77 3.32 -3.14 -12.58
CA ILE A 77 4.19 -1.98 -12.34
C ILE A 77 5.09 -1.72 -13.56
N ALA A 78 5.77 -2.76 -14.07
CA ALA A 78 6.64 -2.64 -15.23
C ALA A 78 5.90 -2.21 -16.51
N THR A 79 4.63 -2.59 -16.65
CA THR A 79 3.78 -2.24 -17.79
C THR A 79 3.24 -0.83 -17.67
N HIS A 80 2.70 -0.46 -16.51
CA HIS A 80 2.10 0.86 -16.26
C HIS A 80 3.16 1.95 -16.18
N LYS A 81 4.39 1.61 -15.78
CA LYS A 81 5.52 2.53 -15.59
C LYS A 81 5.06 3.80 -14.90
N PRO A 82 4.60 3.73 -13.64
CA PRO A 82 4.16 4.93 -12.94
C PRO A 82 5.31 5.98 -13.00
N LYS A 83 5.03 7.23 -13.44
CA LYS A 83 6.06 8.32 -13.65
C LYS A 83 5.90 9.61 -12.79
N VAL A 84 6.90 9.98 -11.95
CA VAL A 84 7.23 11.34 -11.39
C VAL A 84 7.38 11.49 -9.84
N MET A 85 8.00 12.61 -9.41
CA MET A 85 9.00 12.85 -8.36
C MET A 85 8.48 13.67 -7.18
N VAL A 86 8.87 13.32 -5.95
CA VAL A 86 8.78 14.19 -4.77
C VAL A 86 10.10 14.15 -4.00
N ARG A 87 10.64 15.34 -3.71
CA ARG A 87 11.80 15.53 -2.82
C ARG A 87 11.28 16.14 -1.54
N ILE A 88 11.35 15.40 -0.44
CA ILE A 88 11.13 15.96 0.90
C ILE A 88 12.50 16.07 1.57
N PRO A 89 12.98 17.27 1.92
CA PRO A 89 14.05 17.36 2.90
C PRO A 89 13.50 16.82 4.23
N PHE A 90 14.17 15.81 4.78
CA PHE A 90 13.89 15.23 6.08
C PHE A 90 13.83 16.34 7.15
N THR A 91 12.62 16.79 7.51
CA THR A 91 12.36 17.40 8.81
C THR A 91 11.96 16.25 9.73
N PRO A 92 12.78 15.88 10.73
CA PRO A 92 12.35 14.90 11.70
C PRO A 92 11.06 15.41 12.36
N CYS A 93 9.97 14.67 12.17
CA CYS A 93 8.82 14.78 13.05
C CYS A 93 9.34 14.58 14.47
N ALA A 94 9.23 15.63 15.29
CA ALA A 94 9.59 15.56 16.70
C ALA A 94 8.71 14.49 17.35
N VAL A 95 9.30 13.33 17.66
CA VAL A 95 8.81 12.48 18.73
C VAL A 95 8.87 13.31 20.02
N PRO A 96 7.74 13.57 20.71
CA PRO A 96 7.80 14.20 22.01
C PRO A 96 8.53 13.26 22.95
N GLY A 97 9.74 13.62 23.41
CA GLY A 97 10.39 12.91 24.52
C GLY A 97 11.86 12.52 24.36
N VAL A 98 12.60 12.93 23.33
CA VAL A 98 14.05 12.69 23.29
C VAL A 98 14.81 13.98 22.99
N VAL A 99 15.39 14.57 24.03
CA VAL A 99 16.30 15.70 23.95
C VAL A 99 17.64 15.18 23.42
N SER A 100 18.09 15.65 22.26
CA SER A 100 19.52 15.56 21.93
C SER A 100 20.00 16.85 21.27
N CYS A 101 20.81 17.59 22.01
CA CYS A 101 21.56 18.75 21.58
C CYS A 101 22.55 18.40 20.47
N LEU A 102 22.51 19.12 19.33
CA LEU A 102 23.68 19.38 18.49
C LEU A 102 23.54 20.76 17.80
N PRO A 103 24.65 21.44 17.47
CA PRO A 103 24.71 22.90 17.37
C PRO A 103 24.30 23.44 16.00
N ALA A 104 23.71 24.64 16.03
CA ALA A 104 23.33 25.42 14.87
C ALA A 104 24.56 25.91 14.09
N PHE A 105 24.68 25.51 12.82
CA PHE A 105 25.51 26.22 11.84
C PHE A 105 24.65 27.28 11.15
N ALA A 106 25.00 28.54 11.37
CA ALA A 106 24.40 29.69 10.68
C ALA A 106 24.94 29.78 9.25
N VAL A 107 24.05 29.91 8.25
CA VAL A 107 24.43 30.33 6.90
C VAL A 107 23.70 31.63 6.58
N SER A 108 24.50 32.62 6.20
CA SER A 108 24.16 34.00 5.88
C SER A 108 23.30 34.09 4.62
N SER A 109 22.26 34.91 4.68
CA SER A 109 21.33 35.24 3.60
C SER A 109 21.96 36.21 2.61
N SER A 110 22.02 35.82 1.34
CA SER A 110 22.15 36.75 0.22
C SER A 110 21.17 36.34 -0.88
N ASN A 111 20.22 37.23 -1.14
CA ASN A 111 19.17 37.10 -2.14
C ASN A 111 19.77 37.09 -3.54
N PHE A 112 19.54 36.02 -4.31
CA PHE A 112 19.70 36.03 -5.76
C PHE A 112 18.38 35.58 -6.38
N MET A 113 17.61 36.54 -6.91
CA MET A 113 16.31 36.31 -7.53
C MET A 113 16.54 36.09 -9.03
N ILE A 114 16.58 34.82 -9.46
CA ILE A 114 16.55 34.49 -10.89
C ILE A 114 15.08 34.31 -11.29
N SER A 115 14.56 35.24 -12.09
CA SER A 115 13.27 35.08 -12.75
C SER A 115 13.46 34.20 -13.99
N ILE A 116 12.98 32.96 -13.94
CA ILE A 116 12.82 32.10 -15.12
C ILE A 116 11.34 32.10 -15.48
N SER A 117 10.98 32.73 -16.61
CA SER A 117 9.66 32.58 -17.23
C SER A 117 9.48 31.14 -17.70
N ILE A 118 8.72 30.34 -16.95
CA ILE A 118 8.33 29.00 -17.36
C ILE A 118 7.10 29.12 -18.26
N ASN A 119 7.31 28.85 -19.55
CA ASN A 119 6.24 28.61 -20.50
C ASN A 119 5.53 27.30 -20.09
N ALA A 120 4.28 27.39 -19.64
CA ALA A 120 3.49 26.28 -19.09
C ALA A 120 3.18 25.23 -20.16
N LYS A 121 4.10 24.30 -20.40
CA LYS A 121 3.77 22.99 -20.96
C LYS A 121 3.05 22.20 -19.87
N LYS A 122 1.88 21.63 -20.18
CA LYS A 122 1.05 20.77 -19.32
C LYS A 122 1.91 19.68 -18.65
N THR A 123 2.46 19.97 -17.47
CA THR A 123 3.32 19.07 -16.70
C THR A 123 2.44 18.00 -16.06
N ARG A 124 2.60 16.75 -16.51
CA ARG A 124 1.90 15.58 -15.95
C ARG A 124 2.39 15.31 -14.52
N GLN A 125 1.44 14.96 -13.64
CA GLN A 125 1.52 14.82 -12.17
C GLN A 125 2.51 13.72 -11.67
N PRO A 126 2.93 13.73 -10.38
CA PRO A 126 3.88 12.79 -9.73
C PRO A 126 3.36 11.36 -9.44
N VAL A 127 4.31 10.41 -9.24
CA VAL A 127 4.09 8.99 -8.90
C VAL A 127 4.09 8.72 -7.46
N VAL A 128 3.04 8.02 -7.07
CA VAL A 128 2.94 7.42 -5.76
C VAL A 128 2.32 6.05 -5.92
N GLN A 129 3.08 5.04 -5.54
CA GLN A 129 2.51 3.77 -5.11
C GLN A 129 2.31 3.85 -3.59
N VAL A 130 1.09 3.54 -3.15
CA VAL A 130 0.76 3.38 -1.74
C VAL A 130 0.42 1.92 -1.50
N GLU A 131 1.03 1.36 -0.47
CA GLU A 131 0.69 0.07 0.08
C GLU A 131 0.04 0.27 1.45
N LEU A 132 -1.08 -0.42 1.67
CA LEU A 132 -1.73 -0.51 2.97
C LEU A 132 -1.50 -1.91 3.53
N GLY A 133 -0.67 -2.02 4.57
CA GLY A 133 -0.23 -3.27 5.20
C GLY A 133 1.19 -3.65 4.78
N GLY A 134 2.17 -3.48 5.67
CA GLY A 134 3.58 -3.77 5.40
C GLY A 134 4.06 -5.11 5.96
N TYR A 135 3.54 -5.54 7.11
CA TYR A 135 3.93 -6.76 7.83
C TYR A 135 5.46 -6.88 7.99
N VAL A 136 6.11 -7.85 7.35
CA VAL A 136 7.57 -8.01 7.35
C VAL A 136 8.26 -7.28 6.19
N GLY A 137 7.55 -6.50 5.39
CA GLY A 137 8.10 -5.65 4.33
C GLY A 137 8.42 -6.36 3.02
N TYR A 138 7.92 -7.59 2.82
CA TYR A 138 8.20 -8.38 1.62
C TYR A 138 7.70 -7.69 0.34
N SER A 139 6.40 -7.34 0.32
CA SER A 139 5.74 -6.62 -0.77
C SER A 139 6.34 -5.22 -0.94
N ALA A 140 6.57 -4.49 0.16
CA ALA A 140 7.23 -3.19 0.13
C ALA A 140 8.59 -3.25 -0.60
N ILE A 141 9.46 -4.22 -0.27
CA ILE A 141 10.77 -4.40 -0.93
C ILE A 141 10.60 -4.79 -2.40
N LEU A 142 9.74 -5.78 -2.67
CA LEU A 142 9.50 -6.31 -4.02
C LEU A 142 8.96 -5.23 -4.96
N PHE A 143 7.95 -4.49 -4.53
CA PHE A 143 7.28 -3.48 -5.34
C PHE A 143 8.09 -2.20 -5.41
N ALA A 144 8.71 -1.75 -4.32
CA ALA A 144 9.58 -0.59 -4.37
C ALA A 144 10.75 -0.80 -5.34
N ASP A 145 11.37 -1.98 -5.38
CA ASP A 145 12.42 -2.28 -6.34
C ASP A 145 11.88 -2.30 -7.79
N ALA A 146 10.70 -2.87 -8.02
CA ALA A 146 10.04 -2.85 -9.32
C ALA A 146 9.65 -1.43 -9.78
N VAL A 147 9.12 -0.59 -8.88
CA VAL A 147 8.78 0.81 -9.14
C VAL A 147 10.06 1.59 -9.45
N ARG A 148 11.13 1.41 -8.67
CA ARG A 148 12.43 2.03 -8.90
C ARG A 148 13.01 1.64 -10.27
N ALA A 149 12.96 0.35 -10.62
CA ALA A 149 13.40 -0.15 -11.92
C ALA A 149 12.54 0.38 -13.09
N ALA A 150 11.25 0.61 -12.87
CA ALA A 150 10.35 1.23 -13.84
C ALA A 150 10.53 2.75 -14.00
N GLY A 151 11.41 3.37 -13.20
CA GLY A 151 11.68 4.81 -13.21
C GLY A 151 10.76 5.63 -12.29
N GLY A 152 9.98 4.96 -11.44
CA GLY A 152 9.23 5.59 -10.36
C GLY A 152 10.17 6.23 -9.33
N LYS A 153 9.62 7.09 -8.48
CA LYS A 153 10.41 8.00 -7.65
C LYS A 153 10.26 7.78 -6.16
N HIS A 154 9.13 7.24 -5.73
CA HIS A 154 8.85 7.03 -4.33
C HIS A 154 7.86 5.89 -4.12
N PHE A 155 7.93 5.27 -2.95
CA PHE A 155 7.00 4.24 -2.50
C PHE A 155 6.57 4.55 -1.06
N TYR A 156 5.26 4.54 -0.79
CA TYR A 156 4.72 4.73 0.55
C TYR A 156 4.13 3.42 1.07
N CYS A 157 4.50 3.04 2.29
CA CYS A 157 3.96 1.88 2.99
C CYS A 157 3.30 2.38 4.27
N LEU A 158 1.99 2.11 4.46
CA LEU A 158 1.27 2.46 5.69
C LEU A 158 1.16 1.20 6.55
N GLU A 159 1.69 1.26 7.77
CA GLU A 159 1.75 0.13 8.69
C GLU A 159 1.20 0.53 10.06
N HIS A 160 0.24 -0.24 10.57
CA HIS A 160 -0.46 0.05 11.81
C HIS A 160 0.25 -0.52 13.03
N ASN A 161 0.88 -1.69 12.92
CA ASN A 161 1.57 -2.32 14.03
C ASN A 161 2.97 -1.71 14.21
N PRO A 162 3.35 -1.22 15.41
CA PRO A 162 4.62 -0.54 15.63
C PRO A 162 5.85 -1.46 15.52
N GLU A 163 5.70 -2.75 15.84
CA GLU A 163 6.75 -3.75 15.64
C GLU A 163 6.96 -3.96 14.14
N PHE A 164 5.89 -4.20 13.39
CA PHE A 164 5.95 -4.40 11.94
C PHE A 164 6.51 -3.18 11.23
N PHE A 165 6.09 -1.96 11.63
CA PHE A 165 6.66 -0.71 11.14
C PHE A 165 8.19 -0.69 11.25
N SER A 166 8.71 -1.09 12.41
CA SER A 166 10.16 -1.13 12.66
C SER A 166 10.83 -2.19 11.78
N ILE A 167 10.22 -3.36 11.64
CA ILE A 167 10.69 -4.47 10.80
C ILE A 167 10.77 -4.07 9.33
N VAL A 168 9.70 -3.50 8.76
CA VAL A 168 9.65 -3.03 7.37
C VAL A 168 10.77 -2.03 7.11
N ARG A 169 10.96 -1.04 8.01
CA ARG A 169 12.02 -0.04 7.87
C ARG A 169 13.40 -0.67 7.87
N MET A 170 13.67 -1.59 8.79
CA MET A 170 14.97 -2.26 8.90
C MET A 170 15.28 -3.09 7.65
N LEU A 171 14.33 -3.84 7.12
CA LEU A 171 14.56 -4.67 5.93
C LEU A 171 14.62 -3.83 4.64
N CYS A 172 13.85 -2.73 4.54
CA CYS A 172 13.98 -1.78 3.43
C CYS A 172 15.37 -1.11 3.44
N GLU A 173 15.88 -0.72 4.61
CA GLU A 173 17.24 -0.18 4.75
C GLU A 173 18.28 -1.22 4.33
N LEU A 174 18.17 -2.46 4.82
CA LEU A 174 19.04 -3.56 4.42
C LEU A 174 18.99 -3.80 2.90
N ALA A 175 17.83 -3.71 2.28
CA ALA A 175 17.66 -3.85 0.84
C ALA A 175 18.22 -2.65 0.03
N GLY A 176 18.69 -1.58 0.67
CA GLY A 176 19.14 -0.34 0.01
C GLY A 176 17.98 0.43 -0.63
N LEU A 177 16.81 0.39 0.02
CA LEU A 177 15.59 1.09 -0.37
C LEU A 177 15.19 2.19 0.63
N GLY A 178 16.00 2.44 1.67
CA GLY A 178 15.69 3.39 2.75
C GLY A 178 15.40 4.82 2.28
N ASP A 179 16.11 5.31 1.27
CA ASP A 179 15.88 6.63 0.68
C ASP A 179 14.68 6.68 -0.29
N PHE A 180 14.12 5.52 -0.65
CA PHE A 180 13.07 5.38 -1.67
C PHE A 180 11.70 4.99 -1.09
N VAL A 181 11.70 4.25 0.03
CA VAL A 181 10.52 3.78 0.73
C VAL A 181 10.28 4.63 1.96
N THR A 182 9.12 5.29 2.04
CA THR A 182 8.65 5.92 3.27
C THR A 182 7.61 5.03 3.93
N VAL A 183 7.98 4.46 5.07
CA VAL A 183 7.03 3.76 5.94
C VAL A 183 6.41 4.79 6.89
N ILE A 184 5.08 4.83 6.95
CA ILE A 184 4.32 5.70 7.85
C ILE A 184 3.61 4.81 8.86
N TYR A 185 3.79 5.13 10.13
CA TYR A 185 3.14 4.44 11.24
C TYR A 185 1.81 5.12 11.57
N GLY A 186 0.74 4.32 11.69
CA GLY A 186 -0.56 4.80 12.16
C GLY A 186 -1.74 4.04 11.57
N ASP A 187 -2.96 4.44 11.94
CA ASP A 187 -4.16 3.98 11.23
C ASP A 187 -4.12 4.44 9.77
N SER A 188 -4.62 3.59 8.87
CA SER A 188 -4.57 3.86 7.44
C SER A 188 -5.32 5.13 7.05
N ALA A 189 -6.46 5.44 7.69
CA ALA A 189 -7.24 6.64 7.40
C ALA A 189 -6.51 7.91 7.84
N GLU A 190 -5.91 7.90 9.03
CA GLU A 190 -5.08 9.00 9.53
C GLU A 190 -3.88 9.24 8.62
N CYS A 191 -3.18 8.17 8.23
CA CYS A 191 -2.03 8.25 7.34
C CYS A 191 -2.42 8.81 5.96
N LEU A 192 -3.56 8.39 5.38
CA LEU A 192 -4.05 8.91 4.10
C LEU A 192 -4.38 10.40 4.18
N ARG A 193 -5.01 10.86 5.27
CA ARG A 193 -5.29 12.28 5.50
C ARG A 193 -4.03 13.09 5.72
N GLN A 194 -3.04 12.53 6.42
CA GLN A 194 -1.72 13.13 6.57
C GLN A 194 -1.03 13.31 5.21
N LEU A 195 -1.06 12.28 4.36
CA LEU A 195 -0.52 12.38 2.99
C LEU A 195 -1.23 13.47 2.19
N LYS A 196 -2.55 13.59 2.34
CA LYS A 196 -3.34 14.64 1.66
C LYS A 196 -2.96 16.03 2.15
N SER A 197 -2.81 16.21 3.46
CA SER A 197 -2.49 17.53 4.05
C SER A 197 -1.08 17.99 3.72
N GLN A 198 -0.14 17.06 3.54
CA GLN A 198 1.22 17.38 3.09
C GLN A 198 1.28 17.80 1.62
N GLY A 199 0.27 17.46 0.80
CA GLY A 199 0.16 17.90 -0.59
C GLY A 199 1.31 17.44 -1.50
N LEU A 200 1.99 16.36 -1.12
CA LEU A 200 3.16 15.83 -1.83
C LEU A 200 2.83 15.32 -3.23
N PHE A 201 1.62 14.81 -3.38
CA PHE A 201 1.06 14.30 -4.63
C PHE A 201 -0.45 14.49 -4.62
N THR A 202 -1.04 14.54 -5.81
CA THR A 202 -2.48 14.75 -5.97
C THR A 202 -3.22 13.48 -6.38
N GLN A 203 -2.51 12.45 -6.83
CA GLN A 203 -3.08 11.21 -7.33
C GLN A 203 -2.15 10.04 -6.96
N ILE A 204 -2.75 8.89 -6.66
CA ILE A 204 -2.06 7.61 -6.54
C ILE A 204 -2.14 6.92 -7.91
N ASP A 205 -1.00 6.49 -8.45
CA ASP A 205 -0.97 5.75 -9.71
C ASP A 205 -1.36 4.30 -9.50
N LEU A 206 -0.81 3.69 -8.44
CA LEU A 206 -1.11 2.32 -8.06
C LEU A 206 -1.35 2.24 -6.54
N LEU A 207 -2.53 1.77 -6.14
CA LEU A 207 -2.87 1.49 -4.74
C LEU A 207 -2.89 -0.02 -4.53
N PHE A 208 -2.01 -0.53 -3.66
CA PHE A 208 -1.98 -1.93 -3.28
C PHE A 208 -2.67 -2.11 -1.91
N LEU A 209 -3.68 -2.98 -1.86
CA LEU A 209 -4.50 -3.26 -0.68
C LEU A 209 -4.18 -4.67 -0.17
N ASP A 210 -3.48 -4.76 0.97
CA ASP A 210 -3.05 -6.03 1.58
C ASP A 210 -3.04 -5.99 3.13
N HIS A 211 -3.94 -5.21 3.71
CA HIS A 211 -4.10 -5.09 5.17
C HIS A 211 -5.35 -5.85 5.67
N TYR A 212 -5.91 -5.39 6.80
CA TYR A 212 -7.14 -5.92 7.35
C TYR A 212 -8.32 -5.76 6.38
N LYS A 213 -8.80 -6.90 5.84
CA LYS A 213 -9.78 -6.98 4.75
C LYS A 213 -11.03 -6.11 4.92
N PRO A 214 -11.67 -6.02 6.10
CA PRO A 214 -12.84 -5.17 6.29
C PRO A 214 -12.62 -3.69 5.96
N LEU A 215 -11.37 -3.23 6.00
CA LEU A 215 -11.02 -1.82 5.78
C LEU A 215 -10.75 -1.48 4.31
N TYR A 216 -10.65 -2.44 3.40
CA TYR A 216 -10.33 -2.15 1.98
C TYR A 216 -11.34 -1.20 1.36
N LEU A 217 -12.63 -1.42 1.61
CA LEU A 217 -13.68 -0.58 1.06
C LEU A 217 -13.69 0.81 1.73
N ARG A 218 -13.50 0.86 3.05
CA ARG A 218 -13.42 2.11 3.81
C ARG A 218 -12.28 2.99 3.28
N ASP A 219 -11.09 2.41 3.15
CA ASP A 219 -9.89 3.14 2.76
C ASP A 219 -9.89 3.50 1.28
N LEU A 220 -10.46 2.66 0.42
CA LEU A 220 -10.72 3.01 -0.98
C LEU A 220 -11.63 4.25 -1.04
N LYS A 221 -12.78 4.22 -0.37
CA LYS A 221 -13.71 5.37 -0.36
C LYS A 221 -13.04 6.62 0.20
N LEU A 222 -12.22 6.51 1.23
CA LEU A 222 -11.44 7.65 1.72
C LEU A 222 -10.47 8.17 0.66
N CYS A 223 -9.74 7.30 -0.05
CA CYS A 223 -8.87 7.72 -1.14
C CYS A 223 -9.65 8.45 -2.25
N GLU A 224 -10.86 8.01 -2.56
CA GLU A 224 -11.74 8.67 -3.53
C GLU A 224 -12.16 10.08 -3.05
N GLU A 225 -12.56 10.24 -1.79
CA GLU A 225 -12.94 11.54 -1.20
C GLU A 225 -11.78 12.51 -1.10
N LEU A 226 -10.60 12.00 -0.74
CA LEU A 226 -9.36 12.78 -0.70
C LEU A 226 -8.87 13.11 -2.13
N GLY A 227 -9.53 12.60 -3.17
CA GLY A 227 -9.19 12.85 -4.57
C GLY A 227 -7.90 12.18 -5.02
N PHE A 228 -7.45 11.15 -4.31
CA PHE A 228 -6.28 10.35 -4.71
C PHE A 228 -6.58 9.41 -5.87
N ILE A 229 -7.84 9.00 -6.04
CA ILE A 229 -8.26 8.15 -7.15
C ILE A 229 -8.79 9.00 -8.29
N ASN A 230 -8.15 8.91 -9.45
CA ASN A 230 -8.57 9.60 -10.68
C ASN A 230 -8.39 8.69 -11.89
N LEU A 231 -8.79 9.18 -13.07
CA LEU A 231 -8.59 8.48 -14.34
C LEU A 231 -7.14 7.97 -14.46
N GLY A 232 -7.01 6.67 -14.70
CA GLY A 232 -5.72 6.00 -14.83
C GLY A 232 -5.17 5.37 -13.56
N THR A 233 -5.69 5.71 -12.37
CA THR A 233 -5.32 5.02 -11.12
C THR A 233 -5.67 3.54 -11.20
N THR A 234 -4.76 2.68 -10.76
CA THR A 234 -4.93 1.23 -10.71
C THR A 234 -4.94 0.75 -9.25
N LEU A 235 -6.02 0.09 -8.87
CA LEU A 235 -6.16 -0.59 -7.59
C LEU A 235 -5.76 -2.06 -7.78
N VAL A 236 -5.04 -2.59 -6.82
CA VAL A 236 -4.61 -3.99 -6.78
C VAL A 236 -4.92 -4.51 -5.38
N ALA A 237 -5.89 -5.42 -5.25
CA ALA A 237 -6.31 -5.96 -3.96
C ALA A 237 -5.95 -7.45 -3.85
N ASP A 238 -5.25 -7.81 -2.79
CA ASP A 238 -4.86 -9.19 -2.53
C ASP A 238 -5.95 -9.98 -1.76
N ASN A 239 -5.85 -11.32 -1.82
CA ASN A 239 -6.71 -12.28 -1.10
C ASN A 239 -8.23 -12.11 -1.33
N VAL A 240 -8.60 -11.74 -2.55
CA VAL A 240 -10.00 -11.47 -2.90
C VAL A 240 -10.83 -12.73 -3.13
N ILE A 241 -10.19 -13.91 -3.27
CA ILE A 241 -10.86 -15.21 -3.31
C ILE A 241 -10.89 -15.83 -1.92
N LYS A 242 -9.75 -15.85 -1.23
CA LYS A 242 -9.64 -16.39 0.14
C LYS A 242 -8.64 -15.57 0.95
N PRO A 243 -9.01 -14.90 2.06
CA PRO A 243 -10.27 -14.46 2.65
C PRO A 243 -11.58 -14.44 1.88
N GLY A 244 -11.50 -13.77 0.73
CA GLY A 244 -12.65 -13.08 0.15
C GLY A 244 -12.77 -11.66 0.69
N ASN A 245 -13.17 -10.72 -0.18
CA ASN A 245 -13.63 -9.40 0.25
C ASN A 245 -14.88 -8.99 -0.56
N PRO A 246 -16.05 -9.60 -0.28
CA PRO A 246 -17.26 -9.36 -1.06
C PRO A 246 -17.69 -7.89 -1.11
N PRO A 247 -17.65 -7.10 -0.01
CA PRO A 247 -18.00 -5.68 -0.06
C PRO A 247 -17.11 -4.87 -1.00
N TYR A 248 -15.80 -5.08 -0.96
CA TYR A 248 -14.86 -4.41 -1.86
C TYR A 248 -15.12 -4.80 -3.32
N LEU A 249 -15.24 -6.10 -3.61
CA LEU A 249 -15.47 -6.61 -4.97
C LEU A 249 -16.79 -6.11 -5.55
N ALA A 250 -17.86 -6.10 -4.75
CA ALA A 250 -19.14 -5.56 -5.17
C ALA A 250 -19.02 -4.08 -5.54
N TYR A 251 -18.28 -3.30 -4.76
CA TYR A 251 -18.11 -1.88 -5.00
C TYR A 251 -17.30 -1.56 -6.26
N VAL A 252 -16.14 -2.20 -6.46
CA VAL A 252 -15.28 -1.93 -7.64
C VAL A 252 -15.83 -2.51 -8.94
N ARG A 253 -16.82 -3.40 -8.88
CA ARG A 253 -17.52 -3.95 -10.05
C ARG A 253 -18.87 -3.26 -10.31
N ALA A 254 -19.34 -2.43 -9.40
CA ALA A 254 -20.60 -1.71 -9.52
C ALA A 254 -20.51 -0.50 -10.46
N THR A 255 -21.61 -0.24 -11.15
CA THR A 255 -21.88 1.00 -11.87
C THR A 255 -22.03 2.18 -10.92
N PRO A 256 -21.87 3.43 -11.39
CA PRO A 256 -22.12 4.61 -10.58
C PRO A 256 -23.50 4.65 -9.93
N GLU A 257 -24.54 4.24 -10.65
CA GLU A 257 -25.92 4.18 -10.16
C GLU A 257 -26.07 3.17 -9.02
N GLU A 258 -25.43 2.01 -9.13
CA GLU A 258 -25.41 1.00 -8.07
C GLU A 258 -24.66 1.49 -6.85
N LYS A 259 -23.51 2.16 -7.01
CA LYS A 259 -22.76 2.76 -5.89
C LYS A 259 -23.59 3.82 -5.16
N LYS A 260 -24.32 4.66 -5.90
CA LYS A 260 -25.25 5.66 -5.32
C LYS A 260 -26.34 4.97 -4.48
N LYS A 261 -26.91 3.85 -4.97
CA LYS A 261 -27.90 3.05 -4.21
C LYS A 261 -27.29 2.41 -2.95
N MET A 262 -26.09 1.85 -3.05
CA MET A 262 -25.38 1.27 -1.90
C MET A 262 -25.17 2.32 -0.79
N ALA A 263 -24.77 3.55 -1.16
CA ALA A 263 -24.60 4.65 -0.22
C ALA A 263 -25.92 5.03 0.47
N ALA A 264 -27.02 5.17 -0.30
CA ALA A 264 -28.33 5.49 0.26
C ALA A 264 -28.83 4.42 1.25
N SER A 265 -28.68 3.13 0.92
CA SER A 265 -29.08 2.04 1.81
C SER A 265 -28.28 1.98 3.11
N ALA A 266 -27.00 2.38 3.09
CA ALA A 266 -26.17 2.43 4.28
C ALA A 266 -26.65 3.53 5.24
N ASP A 267 -27.01 4.70 4.73
CA ASP A 267 -27.52 5.83 5.53
C ASP A 267 -28.90 5.51 6.17
N GLU A 268 -29.78 4.79 5.45
CA GLU A 268 -31.06 4.32 5.99
C GLU A 268 -30.86 3.31 7.14
N SER A 269 -29.92 2.35 6.98
CA SER A 269 -29.64 1.34 8.01
C SER A 269 -29.08 1.94 9.30
N ARG A 270 -28.24 2.99 9.19
CA ARG A 270 -27.69 3.73 10.35
C ARG A 270 -28.76 4.56 11.07
N SER A 271 -29.73 5.07 10.33
CA SER A 271 -30.85 5.83 10.90
C SER A 271 -31.83 4.95 11.68
N ALA A 272 -31.82 3.63 11.46
CA ALA A 272 -32.71 2.67 12.12
C ALA A 272 -32.14 2.03 13.40
N ASP A 273 -30.81 2.00 13.58
CA ASP A 273 -30.13 1.29 14.68
C ASP A 273 -29.78 2.20 15.89
N GLY A 274 -30.53 3.30 16.06
CA GLY A 274 -30.31 4.33 17.08
C GLY A 274 -30.65 3.92 18.52
N GLY A 275 -30.05 2.84 19.04
CA GLY A 275 -30.17 2.45 20.45
C GLY A 275 -29.18 1.36 20.89
N GLY A 276 -27.98 1.75 21.34
CA GLY A 276 -27.04 0.79 21.95
C GLY A 276 -25.76 1.40 22.54
N SER A 277 -25.78 1.58 23.87
CA SER A 277 -24.68 1.69 24.86
C SER A 277 -23.35 2.37 24.51
N ALA A 278 -23.12 3.48 25.20
CA ALA A 278 -21.85 4.20 25.30
C ALA A 278 -20.80 3.42 26.12
N GLU A 279 -19.74 2.91 25.48
CA GLU A 279 -18.38 2.74 26.04
C GLU A 279 -17.33 2.69 24.91
N ASN A 280 -16.99 3.85 24.33
CA ASN A 280 -15.63 4.21 23.91
C ASN A 280 -15.62 5.64 23.33
N GLU A 281 -15.05 6.59 24.07
CA GLU A 281 -14.72 7.93 23.55
C GLU A 281 -13.49 7.85 22.64
N THR A 282 -13.67 7.30 21.45
CA THR A 282 -12.93 7.71 20.25
C THR A 282 -13.99 8.23 19.31
N SER A 283 -13.83 9.47 18.83
CA SER A 283 -14.77 10.09 17.89
C SER A 283 -15.11 9.09 16.79
N VAL A 284 -16.35 8.60 16.77
CA VAL A 284 -16.83 7.69 15.73
C VAL A 284 -16.83 8.51 14.45
N GLU A 285 -15.72 8.47 13.71
CA GLU A 285 -15.65 9.10 12.40
C GLU A 285 -16.68 8.42 11.51
N GLU A 286 -17.52 9.23 10.87
CA GLU A 286 -18.44 8.71 9.86
C GLU A 286 -17.63 7.97 8.80
N ASP A 287 -18.07 6.75 8.43
CA ASP A 287 -17.41 6.02 7.36
C ASP A 287 -17.38 6.88 6.08
N PRO A 288 -16.25 6.90 5.36
CA PRO A 288 -16.15 7.58 4.07
C PRO A 288 -17.27 7.17 3.12
N LYS A 289 -17.89 8.14 2.47
CA LYS A 289 -18.94 7.98 1.46
C LYS A 289 -18.34 7.53 0.12
N GLY A 290 -17.12 7.96 -0.18
CA GLY A 290 -16.43 7.68 -1.43
C GLY A 290 -16.87 8.59 -2.57
N ASN A 291 -16.48 8.24 -3.80
CA ASN A 291 -16.93 8.93 -5.00
C ASN A 291 -17.71 7.95 -5.90
N PRO A 292 -19.04 7.88 -5.75
CA PRO A 292 -19.85 6.92 -6.49
C PRO A 292 -19.87 7.20 -8.00
N SER A 293 -19.42 8.39 -8.46
CA SER A 293 -19.35 8.69 -9.89
C SER A 293 -18.14 8.05 -10.59
N LEU A 294 -17.16 7.49 -9.86
CA LEU A 294 -16.00 6.84 -10.47
C LEU A 294 -16.38 5.51 -11.11
N ILE A 295 -15.85 5.27 -12.31
CA ILE A 295 -16.05 4.03 -13.07
C ILE A 295 -14.75 3.22 -13.05
N TYR A 296 -14.86 1.95 -12.65
CA TYR A 296 -13.75 1.01 -12.65
C TYR A 296 -13.96 -0.09 -13.69
N GLU A 297 -12.91 -0.42 -14.44
CA GLU A 297 -12.80 -1.69 -15.15
C GLU A 297 -12.03 -2.66 -14.26
N SER A 298 -12.68 -3.76 -13.88
CA SER A 298 -12.16 -4.70 -12.90
C SER A 298 -11.99 -6.09 -13.50
N SER A 299 -10.88 -6.74 -13.17
CA SER A 299 -10.57 -8.11 -13.59
C SER A 299 -9.88 -8.87 -12.47
N LEU A 300 -10.35 -10.09 -12.20
CA LEU A 300 -9.70 -11.04 -11.30
C LEU A 300 -8.59 -11.78 -12.06
N VAL A 301 -7.38 -11.79 -11.50
CA VAL A 301 -6.28 -12.63 -11.98
C VAL A 301 -6.06 -13.74 -10.97
N GLU A 302 -6.43 -14.96 -11.36
CA GLU A 302 -6.24 -16.17 -10.56
C GLU A 302 -4.76 -16.52 -10.41
N SER A 303 -4.38 -16.95 -9.21
CA SER A 303 -3.02 -17.29 -8.82
C SER A 303 -3.04 -18.20 -7.59
N PHE A 304 -1.95 -18.20 -6.82
CA PHE A 304 -1.82 -18.97 -5.59
C PHE A 304 -1.23 -18.10 -4.49
N GLU A 305 -1.69 -18.31 -3.26
CA GLU A 305 -0.97 -17.83 -2.08
C GLU A 305 0.29 -18.68 -1.82
N PRO A 306 1.24 -18.23 -0.96
CA PRO A 306 2.56 -18.87 -0.83
C PRO A 306 2.55 -20.36 -0.46
N THR A 307 1.46 -20.88 0.12
CA THR A 307 1.35 -22.31 0.48
C THR A 307 0.86 -23.19 -0.69
N GLY A 308 0.48 -22.59 -1.81
CA GLY A 308 -0.07 -23.27 -2.98
C GLY A 308 -1.60 -23.39 -2.99
N ILE A 309 -2.30 -22.76 -2.05
CA ILE A 309 -3.75 -22.68 -2.08
C ILE A 309 -4.17 -21.69 -3.19
N PRO A 310 -5.13 -22.06 -4.07
CA PRO A 310 -5.65 -21.15 -5.09
C PRO A 310 -6.21 -19.87 -4.47
N ASP A 311 -5.85 -18.74 -5.05
CA ASP A 311 -6.27 -17.39 -4.66
C ASP A 311 -6.27 -16.48 -5.90
N GLY A 312 -6.34 -15.17 -5.72
CA GLY A 312 -6.20 -14.22 -6.82
C GLY A 312 -6.04 -12.80 -6.35
N VAL A 313 -5.73 -11.95 -7.32
CA VAL A 313 -5.61 -10.49 -7.13
C VAL A 313 -6.68 -9.82 -7.99
N GLU A 314 -7.48 -8.94 -7.39
CA GLU A 314 -8.40 -8.07 -8.15
C GLU A 314 -7.63 -6.85 -8.65
N ILE A 315 -7.64 -6.63 -9.96
CA ILE A 315 -7.08 -5.43 -10.57
C ILE A 315 -8.24 -4.57 -11.05
N SER A 316 -8.35 -3.35 -10.52
CA SER A 316 -9.41 -2.40 -10.87
C SER A 316 -8.81 -1.08 -11.34
N ARG A 317 -9.04 -0.71 -12.60
CA ARG A 317 -8.52 0.54 -13.17
C ARG A 317 -9.63 1.58 -13.22
N CYS A 318 -9.38 2.78 -12.71
CA CYS A 318 -10.29 3.91 -12.91
C CYS A 318 -10.24 4.35 -14.37
N VAL A 319 -11.35 4.20 -15.09
CA VAL A 319 -11.47 4.47 -16.53
C VAL A 319 -12.35 5.67 -16.86
N GLY A 320 -13.03 6.24 -15.87
CA GLY A 320 -13.87 7.40 -16.09
C GLY A 320 -14.54 7.92 -14.83
N LEU A 321 -15.26 9.01 -15.03
CA LEU A 321 -16.14 9.65 -14.06
C LEU A 321 -17.45 9.92 -14.78
N LEU A 322 -18.57 9.48 -14.21
CA LEU A 322 -19.89 9.86 -14.71
C LEU A 322 -20.13 11.34 -14.39
N SER A 323 -20.17 12.19 -15.42
CA SER A 323 -20.58 13.58 -15.29
C SER A 323 -22.10 13.64 -15.19
N ASP A 324 -22.64 14.51 -14.33
CA ASP A 324 -24.09 14.72 -14.16
C ASP A 324 -24.79 15.30 -15.42
N ASP A 325 -24.05 15.60 -16.49
CA ASP A 325 -24.54 16.21 -17.75
C ASP A 325 -25.21 15.22 -18.74
N MET A 326 -25.52 13.99 -18.34
CA MET A 326 -26.13 12.97 -19.23
C MET A 326 -27.40 12.34 -18.64
N SER A 327 -28.20 13.11 -17.88
CA SER A 327 -29.57 12.72 -17.50
C SER A 327 -30.58 12.99 -18.61
#